data_AF-A0A521DNP5-F1
#
_entry.id   AF-A0A521DNP5-F1
#
_cell.length_a   1.000
_cell.length_b   1.000
_cell.length_c   1.000
_cell.angle_alpha   90.00
_cell.angle_beta   90.00
_cell.angle_gamma   90.00
#
_symmetry.space_group_name_H-M   'P 1'
#
loop_
_entity.id
_entity.type
_entity.pdbx_description
1 polymer ?
#
loop_
_entity_poly.entity_id
_entity_poly.type
_entity_poly.pdbx_seq_one_letter_code
_entity_poly.pdbx_strand_id
1 'polypeptide(L)'
;MSMKKQQKTTIILCALDPVGVPLYINRGENEMTAFNLACEFCGLHSYSGWRENTHGLYLLRGGRERKENLMIGLLEVPLLPKALEAVTDRLRYYNQYGEELYTKDKKQFEDYRDFIIRVLSKDCSGITDPNESYTSGYGGSHIWIAERSSGRRVLMMHF
;
A
#
# COMPACT_ATOMS: atom_id res chain seq x y z
N MET A 1 -4.79 27.79 -8.61
CA MET A 1 -4.44 26.38 -8.83
C MET A 1 -5.66 25.53 -8.51
N SER A 2 -6.24 24.86 -9.50
CA SER A 2 -7.46 24.07 -9.32
C SER A 2 -7.08 22.71 -8.74
N MET A 3 -7.46 22.45 -7.48
CA MET A 3 -7.41 21.10 -6.91
C MET A 3 -8.34 20.21 -7.74
N LYS A 4 -7.76 19.36 -8.59
CA LYS A 4 -8.54 18.32 -9.28
C LYS A 4 -9.23 17.48 -8.19
N LYS A 5 -10.56 17.46 -8.20
CA LYS A 5 -11.37 16.57 -7.34
C LYS A 5 -10.81 15.15 -7.49
N GLN A 6 -10.22 14.60 -6.43
CA GLN A 6 -9.86 13.19 -6.38
C GLN A 6 -11.14 12.40 -6.64
N GLN A 7 -11.19 11.69 -7.77
CA GLN A 7 -12.29 10.79 -8.07
C GLN A 7 -12.30 9.70 -6.98
N LYS A 8 -13.44 9.56 -6.28
CA LYS A 8 -13.69 8.41 -5.41
C LYS A 8 -13.46 7.15 -6.24
N THR A 9 -12.35 6.48 -5.96
CA THR A 9 -11.93 5.33 -6.77
C THR A 9 -12.50 4.08 -6.15
N THR A 10 -13.34 3.38 -6.90
CA THR A 10 -13.89 2.08 -6.49
C THR A 10 -12.83 1.01 -6.67
N ILE A 11 -12.51 0.30 -5.59
CA ILE A 11 -11.68 -0.90 -5.60
C ILE A 11 -12.61 -2.08 -5.94
N ILE A 12 -12.18 -2.97 -6.84
CA ILE A 12 -12.97 -4.14 -7.26
C ILE A 12 -12.22 -5.44 -7.00
N LEU A 13 -12.95 -6.50 -6.68
CA LEU A 13 -12.41 -7.86 -6.67
C LEU A 13 -12.08 -8.25 -8.11
N CYS A 14 -10.84 -8.68 -8.33
CA CYS A 14 -10.31 -9.01 -9.65
C CYS A 14 -10.02 -10.51 -9.80
N ALA A 15 -9.51 -11.18 -8.77
CA ALA A 15 -9.15 -12.59 -8.84
C ALA A 15 -9.17 -13.24 -7.46
N LEU A 16 -9.19 -14.58 -7.42
CA LEU A 16 -8.93 -15.39 -6.24
C LEU A 16 -7.59 -16.12 -6.48
N ASP A 17 -6.71 -16.14 -5.49
CA ASP A 17 -5.54 -17.03 -5.55
C ASP A 17 -5.98 -18.51 -5.47
N PRO A 18 -5.10 -19.48 -5.76
CA PRO A 18 -5.45 -20.92 -5.71
C PRO A 18 -5.96 -21.42 -4.36
N VAL A 19 -5.78 -20.65 -3.27
CA VAL A 19 -6.20 -20.96 -1.90
C VAL A 19 -7.45 -20.15 -1.50
N GLY A 20 -7.95 -19.29 -2.39
CA GLY A 20 -9.19 -18.54 -2.20
C GLY A 20 -9.01 -17.14 -1.58
N VAL A 21 -7.80 -16.57 -1.57
CA VAL A 21 -7.59 -15.20 -1.08
C VAL A 21 -8.03 -14.19 -2.15
N PRO A 22 -9.01 -13.30 -1.86
CA PRO A 22 -9.46 -12.27 -2.79
C PRO A 22 -8.35 -11.26 -3.14
N LEU A 23 -8.18 -10.91 -4.42
CA LEU A 23 -7.31 -9.83 -4.89
C LEU A 23 -8.14 -8.63 -5.34
N TYR A 24 -7.92 -7.49 -4.70
CA TYR A 24 -8.60 -6.24 -4.94
C TYR A 24 -7.68 -5.23 -5.62
N ILE A 25 -8.09 -4.69 -6.77
CA ILE A 25 -7.29 -3.75 -7.58
C ILE A 25 -8.08 -2.48 -7.92
N ASN A 26 -7.40 -1.43 -8.38
CA ASN A 26 -8.10 -0.25 -8.88
C ASN A 26 -8.87 -0.58 -10.17
N ARG A 27 -10.07 -0.01 -10.29
CA ARG A 27 -10.87 -0.11 -11.51
C ARG A 27 -10.07 0.32 -12.74
N GLY A 28 -10.06 -0.52 -13.77
CA GLY A 28 -9.37 -0.26 -15.06
C GLY A 28 -7.92 -0.75 -15.13
N GLU A 29 -7.42 -1.41 -14.08
CA GLU A 29 -6.16 -2.13 -14.14
C GLU A 29 -6.28 -3.46 -14.91
N ASN A 30 -5.17 -3.88 -15.53
CA ASN A 30 -5.10 -5.21 -16.14
C ASN A 30 -5.01 -6.26 -15.03
N GLU A 31 -6.07 -7.04 -14.90
CA GLU A 31 -6.27 -8.06 -13.89
C GLU A 31 -5.12 -9.09 -13.85
N MET A 32 -4.72 -9.60 -15.02
CA MET A 32 -3.66 -10.61 -15.13
C MET A 32 -2.29 -10.07 -14.70
N THR A 33 -1.96 -8.85 -15.12
CA THR A 33 -0.70 -8.20 -14.72
C THR A 33 -0.65 -7.93 -13.23
N ALA A 34 -1.76 -7.42 -12.66
CA ALA A 34 -1.85 -7.15 -11.23
C ALA A 34 -1.77 -8.44 -10.39
N PHE A 35 -2.42 -9.51 -10.85
CA PHE A 35 -2.35 -10.82 -10.21
C PHE A 35 -0.94 -11.40 -10.24
N ASN A 36 -0.26 -11.36 -11.39
CA ASN A 36 1.12 -11.86 -11.51
C ASN A 36 2.09 -11.06 -10.61
N LEU A 37 1.94 -9.74 -10.54
CA LEU A 37 2.74 -8.90 -9.63
C LEU A 37 2.47 -9.23 -8.17
N ALA A 38 1.21 -9.41 -7.77
CA ALA A 38 0.86 -9.81 -6.41
C ALA A 38 1.45 -11.18 -6.05
N CYS A 39 1.38 -12.15 -6.97
CA CYS A 39 1.98 -13.48 -6.79
C CYS A 39 3.51 -13.43 -6.68
N GLU A 40 4.18 -12.68 -7.56
CA GLU A 40 5.64 -12.48 -7.56
C GLU A 40 6.08 -11.83 -6.25
N PHE A 41 5.39 -10.76 -5.83
CA PHE A 41 5.65 -10.05 -4.58
C PHE A 41 5.48 -10.95 -3.34
N CYS A 42 4.36 -11.69 -3.26
CA CYS A 42 4.11 -12.60 -2.14
C CYS A 42 5.14 -13.74 -2.09
N GLY A 43 5.55 -14.26 -3.25
CA GLY A 43 6.60 -15.28 -3.37
C GLY A 43 7.98 -14.78 -2.91
N LEU A 44 8.39 -13.59 -3.36
CA LEU A 44 9.69 -12.99 -3.03
C LEU A 44 9.86 -12.74 -1.54
N HIS A 45 8.83 -12.23 -0.87
CA HIS A 45 8.93 -11.81 0.52
C HIS A 45 8.62 -12.90 1.54
N SER A 46 8.54 -14.16 1.10
CA SER A 46 8.24 -15.31 1.97
C SER A 46 7.05 -15.04 2.88
N TYR A 47 6.06 -14.33 2.34
CA TYR A 47 4.73 -14.32 2.90
C TYR A 47 4.21 -15.74 2.70
N SER A 48 4.55 -16.68 3.59
CA SER A 48 4.09 -18.07 3.54
C SER A 48 3.05 -18.36 4.63
N GLY A 49 2.92 -17.49 5.65
CA GLY A 49 1.88 -17.55 6.70
C GLY A 49 0.82 -16.45 6.65
N TRP A 50 0.93 -15.49 5.72
CA TRP A 50 -0.09 -14.46 5.51
C TRP A 50 -1.41 -15.06 5.02
N ARG A 51 -1.41 -16.12 4.20
CA ARG A 51 -2.64 -16.73 3.66
C ARG A 51 -3.64 -17.19 4.72
N GLU A 52 -3.15 -17.58 5.88
CA GLU A 52 -3.97 -18.09 7.00
C GLU A 52 -4.66 -16.94 7.77
N ASN A 53 -4.12 -15.72 7.68
CA ASN A 53 -4.56 -14.56 8.46
C ASN A 53 -5.03 -13.38 7.59
N THR A 54 -4.72 -13.41 6.29
CA THR A 54 -5.05 -12.39 5.30
C THR A 54 -6.32 -12.78 4.59
N HIS A 55 -7.37 -12.04 4.90
CA HIS A 55 -8.70 -12.32 4.37
C HIS A 55 -8.91 -11.75 2.95
N GLY A 56 -7.95 -10.97 2.44
CA GLY A 56 -7.96 -10.41 1.08
C GLY A 56 -6.73 -9.54 0.86
N LEU A 57 -6.09 -9.70 -0.30
CA LEU A 57 -5.05 -8.81 -0.77
C LEU A 57 -5.66 -7.60 -1.43
N TYR A 58 -5.22 -6.43 -1.02
CA TYR A 58 -5.38 -5.24 -1.82
C TYR A 58 -4.04 -4.99 -2.51
N LEU A 59 -4.06 -4.76 -3.82
CA LEU A 59 -2.90 -4.27 -4.54
C LEU A 59 -3.10 -2.78 -4.79
N LEU A 60 -2.62 -1.99 -3.85
CA LEU A 60 -2.71 -0.53 -3.91
C LEU A 60 -1.51 0.03 -4.66
N ARG A 61 -1.61 0.10 -5.99
CA ARG A 61 -0.64 0.79 -6.84
C ARG A 61 -1.24 2.02 -7.51
N GLY A 62 -0.43 2.99 -7.90
CA GLY A 62 -0.87 4.15 -8.67
C GLY A 62 -0.35 4.09 -10.11
N GLY A 63 -1.25 4.15 -11.08
CA GLY A 63 -0.87 4.39 -12.49
C GLY A 63 -0.16 3.23 -13.23
N ARG A 64 0.27 3.52 -14.46
CA ARG A 64 0.79 2.56 -15.46
C ARG A 64 2.33 2.43 -15.47
N GLU A 65 3.04 3.01 -14.53
CA GLU A 65 4.50 3.20 -14.66
C GLU A 65 5.36 2.04 -14.11
N ARG A 66 6.66 2.12 -14.43
CA ARG A 66 7.65 1.05 -14.54
C ARG A 66 7.74 0.16 -13.30
N LYS A 67 7.89 -1.14 -13.51
CA LYS A 67 7.92 -2.19 -12.47
C LYS A 67 8.88 -1.91 -11.30
N GLU A 68 9.96 -1.18 -11.56
CA GLU A 68 11.11 -1.02 -10.67
C GLU A 68 10.88 -0.06 -9.49
N ASN A 69 9.84 0.79 -9.55
CA ASN A 69 9.54 1.81 -8.54
C ASN A 69 8.10 1.70 -7.98
N LEU A 70 7.48 0.52 -8.12
CA LEU A 70 6.10 0.28 -7.71
C LEU A 70 6.01 0.07 -6.19
N MET A 71 5.27 0.94 -5.50
CA MET A 71 4.83 0.65 -4.13
C MET A 71 3.67 -0.31 -4.14
N ILE A 72 3.77 -1.35 -3.31
CA ILE A 72 2.73 -2.34 -3.10
C ILE A 72 2.29 -2.29 -1.63
N GLY A 73 1.05 -1.87 -1.40
CA GLY A 73 0.40 -1.98 -0.10
C GLY A 73 -0.46 -3.23 0.00
N LEU A 74 -0.09 -4.20 0.84
CA LEU A 74 -0.89 -5.38 1.19
C LEU A 74 -1.73 -5.12 2.44
N LEU A 75 -3.04 -5.28 2.35
CA LEU A 75 -3.90 -5.33 3.53
C LEU A 75 -4.07 -6.77 4.03
N GLU A 76 -4.03 -6.95 5.35
CA GLU A 76 -4.18 -8.25 6.03
C GLU A 76 -5.54 -8.36 6.75
N VAL A 77 -6.55 -7.63 6.24
CA VAL A 77 -7.92 -7.59 6.79
C VAL A 77 -8.97 -7.71 5.68
N PRO A 78 -10.15 -8.29 5.98
CA PRO A 78 -11.17 -8.56 4.95
C PRO A 78 -11.76 -7.29 4.34
N LEU A 79 -11.76 -6.20 5.10
CA LEU A 79 -12.26 -4.91 4.69
C LEU A 79 -11.29 -3.84 5.16
N LEU A 80 -10.93 -2.93 4.24
CA LEU A 80 -10.19 -1.72 4.58
C LEU A 80 -10.99 -0.90 5.59
N PRO A 81 -10.47 -0.66 6.81
CA PRO A 81 -11.14 0.18 7.79
C PRO A 81 -11.29 1.60 7.23
N LYS A 82 -12.45 2.24 7.45
CA LYS A 82 -12.70 3.63 6.99
C LYS A 82 -11.60 4.60 7.44
N ALA A 83 -11.07 4.39 8.64
CA ALA A 83 -9.96 5.16 9.19
C ALA A 83 -8.68 5.11 8.33
N LEU A 84 -8.49 4.03 7.57
CA LEU A 84 -7.30 3.80 6.74
C LEU A 84 -7.57 4.10 5.25
N GLU A 85 -8.76 4.57 4.87
CA GLU A 85 -9.06 4.99 3.48
C GLU A 85 -8.05 6.02 2.97
N ALA A 86 -7.67 6.98 3.81
CA ALA A 86 -6.68 8.01 3.49
C ALA A 86 -5.29 7.43 3.14
N VAL A 87 -4.92 6.28 3.68
CA VAL A 87 -3.63 5.63 3.36
C VAL A 87 -3.59 5.19 1.90
N THR A 88 -4.72 4.73 1.38
CA THR A 88 -4.83 4.29 -0.02
C THR A 88 -4.66 5.45 -1.00
N ASP A 89 -5.16 6.63 -0.64
CA ASP A 89 -4.97 7.85 -1.43
C ASP A 89 -3.50 8.30 -1.42
N ARG A 90 -2.79 8.15 -0.29
CA ARG A 90 -1.34 8.42 -0.21
C ARG A 90 -0.53 7.48 -1.08
N LEU A 91 -0.79 6.18 -1.01
CA LEU A 91 -0.12 5.19 -1.86
C LEU A 91 -0.28 5.47 -3.35
N ARG A 92 -1.49 5.85 -3.79
CA ARG A 92 -1.73 6.24 -5.19
C ARG A 92 -0.98 7.52 -5.55
N TYR A 93 -1.03 8.52 -4.67
CA TYR A 93 -0.35 9.80 -4.88
C TYR A 93 1.15 9.60 -5.07
N TYR A 94 1.80 8.82 -4.20
CA TYR A 94 3.23 8.55 -4.32
C TYR A 94 3.57 7.66 -5.51
N ASN A 95 2.71 6.72 -5.90
CA ASN A 95 2.99 5.93 -7.10
C ASN A 95 2.88 6.77 -8.38
N GLN A 96 2.02 7.79 -8.40
CA GLN A 96 1.85 8.66 -9.56
C GLN A 96 2.87 9.81 -9.61
N TYR A 97 3.22 10.37 -8.46
CA TYR A 97 4.00 11.61 -8.36
C TYR A 97 5.30 11.46 -7.57
N GLY A 98 5.62 10.25 -7.11
CA GLY A 98 6.74 9.98 -6.20
C GLY A 98 8.09 10.43 -6.77
N GLU A 99 8.37 10.15 -8.04
CA GLU A 99 9.64 10.57 -8.68
C GLU A 99 9.77 12.11 -8.77
N GLU A 100 8.67 12.79 -9.08
CA GLU A 100 8.64 14.26 -9.11
C GLU A 100 8.87 14.85 -7.70
N LEU A 101 8.26 14.25 -6.68
CA LEU A 101 8.41 14.66 -5.28
C LEU A 101 9.82 14.38 -4.78
N TYR A 102 10.39 13.23 -5.12
CA TYR A 102 11.77 12.87 -4.79
C TYR A 102 12.77 13.88 -5.34
N THR A 103 12.58 14.30 -6.59
CA THR A 103 13.46 15.30 -7.21
C THR A 103 13.44 16.65 -6.46
N LYS A 104 12.32 16.99 -5.80
CA LYS A 104 12.13 18.26 -5.09
C LYS A 104 12.53 18.19 -3.62
N ASP A 105 12.17 17.11 -2.94
CA ASP A 105 12.13 17.03 -1.47
C ASP A 105 13.07 15.96 -0.89
N LYS A 106 13.96 15.38 -1.72
CA LYS A 106 14.98 14.45 -1.21
C LYS A 106 15.97 15.16 -0.29
N LYS A 107 16.44 14.42 0.70
CA LYS A 107 17.57 14.83 1.55
C LYS A 107 18.89 14.49 0.88
N GLN A 108 19.97 15.07 1.37
CA GLN A 108 21.31 14.78 0.89
C GLN A 108 21.64 13.30 1.12
N PHE A 109 22.07 12.59 0.06
CA PHE A 109 22.38 11.15 0.05
C PHE A 109 21.20 10.19 0.26
N GLU A 110 19.97 10.69 0.23
CA GLU A 110 18.77 9.86 0.30
C GLU A 110 18.49 9.23 -1.08
N ASP A 111 18.31 7.91 -1.13
CA ASP A 111 17.83 7.21 -2.32
C ASP A 111 16.29 7.28 -2.43
N TYR A 112 15.74 6.84 -3.55
CA TYR A 112 14.29 6.94 -3.79
C TYR A 112 13.47 6.14 -2.78
N ARG A 113 13.94 4.95 -2.39
CA ARG A 113 13.25 4.09 -1.44
C ARG A 113 13.21 4.74 -0.06
N ASP A 114 14.35 5.25 0.41
CA ASP A 114 14.47 5.89 1.72
C ASP A 114 13.61 7.16 1.79
N PHE A 115 13.57 7.93 0.69
CA PHE A 115 12.66 9.06 0.53
C PHE A 115 11.20 8.65 0.70
N ILE A 116 10.76 7.64 -0.05
CA ILE A 116 9.38 7.16 -0.01
C ILE A 116 9.01 6.65 1.39
N ILE A 117 9.87 5.85 2.01
CA ILE A 117 9.64 5.33 3.37
C ILE A 117 9.48 6.49 4.35
N ARG A 118 10.34 7.51 4.28
CA ARG A 118 10.26 8.67 5.17
C ARG A 118 8.97 9.45 5.00
N VAL A 119 8.56 9.75 3.77
CA VAL A 119 7.36 10.59 3.54
C VAL A 119 6.08 9.82 3.83
N LEU A 120 6.00 8.55 3.40
CA LEU A 120 4.81 7.73 3.60
C LEU A 120 4.65 7.28 5.06
N SER A 121 5.74 7.00 5.79
CA SER A 121 5.65 6.70 7.23
C SER A 121 5.12 7.89 8.02
N LYS A 122 5.57 9.10 7.69
CA LYS A 122 5.06 10.34 8.29
C LYS A 122 3.57 10.53 8.02
N ASP A 123 3.12 10.29 6.78
CA ASP A 123 1.70 10.38 6.43
C ASP A 123 0.88 9.29 7.15
N CYS A 124 1.40 8.07 7.29
CA CYS A 124 0.74 7.00 8.04
C CYS A 124 0.64 7.31 9.54
N SER A 125 1.68 7.88 10.14
CA SER A 125 1.65 8.41 11.51
C SER A 125 0.55 9.46 11.63
N GLY A 126 0.53 10.46 10.75
CA GLY A 126 -0.50 11.50 10.75
C GLY A 126 -1.94 10.99 10.60
N ILE A 127 -2.15 9.83 9.97
CA ILE A 127 -3.46 9.17 9.84
C ILE A 127 -3.79 8.33 11.10
N THR A 128 -2.80 7.64 11.66
CA THR A 128 -3.00 6.69 12.77
C THR A 128 -2.91 7.35 14.15
N ASP A 129 -2.14 8.42 14.33
CA ASP A 129 -1.98 9.11 15.62
C ASP A 129 -3.30 9.70 16.17
N PRO A 130 -4.17 10.30 15.34
CA PRO A 130 -5.49 10.75 15.80
C PRO A 130 -6.46 9.59 16.08
N ASN A 131 -6.11 8.35 15.71
CA ASN A 131 -6.95 7.17 15.86
C ASN A 131 -6.32 6.19 16.86
N GLU A 132 -6.83 6.20 18.10
CA GLU A 132 -6.31 5.35 19.18
C GLU A 132 -6.42 3.84 18.89
N SER A 133 -7.22 3.42 17.92
CA SER A 133 -7.34 1.99 17.55
C SER A 133 -6.15 1.49 16.74
N TYR A 134 -5.40 2.37 16.08
CA TYR A 134 -4.32 1.96 15.17
C TYR A 134 -2.99 2.62 15.53
N THR A 135 -1.91 1.91 15.20
CA THR A 135 -0.54 2.44 15.26
C THR A 135 0.16 2.09 13.95
N SER A 136 1.09 2.94 13.55
CA SER A 136 1.95 2.68 12.39
C SER A 136 3.41 2.57 12.80
N GLY A 137 4.21 1.98 11.92
CA GLY A 137 5.65 1.92 12.05
C GLY A 137 6.30 1.58 10.71
N TYR A 138 7.62 1.59 10.68
CA TYR A 138 8.39 1.26 9.49
C TYR A 138 9.68 0.53 9.87
N GLY A 139 10.25 -0.21 8.93
CA GLY A 139 11.50 -0.94 9.09
C GLY A 139 12.01 -1.49 7.76
N GLY A 140 13.32 -1.53 7.56
CA GLY A 140 13.90 -2.01 6.29
C GLY A 140 13.28 -1.29 5.08
N SER A 141 12.64 -2.05 4.19
CA SER A 141 11.94 -1.53 3.00
C SER A 141 10.41 -1.47 3.13
N HIS A 142 9.87 -1.46 4.35
CA HIS A 142 8.42 -1.56 4.57
C HIS A 142 7.88 -0.61 5.64
N ILE A 143 6.57 -0.34 5.54
CA ILE A 143 5.76 0.44 6.47
C ILE A 143 4.56 -0.42 6.84
N TRP A 144 4.19 -0.46 8.11
CA TRP A 144 3.07 -1.26 8.59
C TRP A 144 2.10 -0.43 9.42
N ILE A 145 0.85 -0.89 9.47
CA ILE A 145 -0.20 -0.42 10.38
C ILE A 145 -0.76 -1.63 11.10
N ALA A 146 -0.93 -1.53 12.41
CA ALA A 146 -1.49 -2.57 13.26
C ALA A 146 -2.57 -2.00 14.19
N GLU A 147 -3.47 -2.86 14.64
CA GLU A 147 -4.37 -2.55 15.75
C GLU A 147 -3.59 -2.41 17.06
N ARG A 148 -3.84 -1.35 17.83
CA ARG A 148 -3.11 -1.11 19.10
C ARG A 148 -3.42 -2.17 20.15
N SER A 149 -4.67 -2.58 20.25
CA SER A 149 -5.14 -3.50 21.30
C SER A 149 -4.62 -4.92 21.13
N SER A 150 -4.53 -5.40 19.90
CA SER A 150 -4.18 -6.79 19.58
C SER A 150 -2.75 -6.93 19.02
N GLY A 151 -2.13 -5.84 18.57
CA GLY A 151 -0.89 -5.88 17.79
C GLY A 151 -1.06 -6.53 16.41
N ARG A 152 -2.29 -6.89 16.02
CA ARG A 152 -2.56 -7.54 14.75
C ARG A 152 -2.28 -6.56 13.62
N ARG A 153 -1.45 -6.99 12.67
CA ARG A 153 -1.17 -6.23 11.45
C ARG A 153 -2.43 -6.13 10.59
N VAL A 154 -2.66 -4.93 10.08
CA VAL A 154 -3.83 -4.56 9.28
C VAL A 154 -3.40 -4.18 7.87
N LEU A 155 -2.25 -3.52 7.75
CA LEU A 155 -1.66 -3.12 6.48
C LEU A 155 -0.14 -3.28 6.56
N MET A 156 0.44 -3.74 5.46
CA MET A 156 1.86 -3.83 5.24
C MET A 156 2.16 -3.27 3.84
N MET A 157 2.90 -2.18 3.76
CA MET A 157 3.31 -1.51 2.53
C MET A 157 4.78 -1.77 2.30
N HIS A 158 5.12 -2.21 1.09
CA HIS A 158 6.48 -2.46 0.65
C HIS A 158 6.82 -1.61 -0.56
N PHE A 159 8.09 -1.26 -0.59
CA PHE A 159 8.79 -0.65 -1.71
C PHE A 159 9.80 -1.64 -2.28
#